data_AF-A0A6G5A4M1-F1
#
_entry.id   AF-A0A6G5A4M1-F1
#
_cell.length_a   1.000
_cell.length_b   1.000
_cell.length_c   1.000
_cell.angle_alpha   90.00
_cell.angle_beta   90.00
_cell.angle_gamma   90.00
#
_symmetry.space_group_name_H-M   'P 1'
#
loop_
_entity.id
_entity.type
_entity.pdbx_description
1 polymer ?
#
loop_
_entity_poly.entity_id
_entity_poly.type
_entity_poly.pdbx_seq_one_letter_code
_entity_poly.pdbx_strand_id
1 'polypeptide(L)'
;MLFFVLSIALACSNLVAASVQSPTLTSCSSAQSVKLSGVSITDAQIGKTMKVNFSMIITTQLASSPTLKITIKTSSGSTVPCINNVGSCTYKLCGGTTSLEQEFGMPWNNQCPINPITVQQSITANLDPSIQL
;
A
#
# COMPACT_ATOMS: atom_id res chain seq x y z
N MET A 1 5.57 15.48 -10.82
CA MET A 1 6.22 14.25 -10.29
C MET A 1 5.89 14.16 -8.81
N LEU A 2 5.03 13.21 -8.41
CA LEU A 2 4.61 13.01 -7.02
C LEU A 2 5.37 11.79 -6.45
N PHE A 3 6.14 11.96 -5.38
CA PHE A 3 6.84 10.87 -4.69
C PHE A 3 6.31 10.76 -3.26
N PHE A 4 5.48 9.75 -2.98
CA PHE A 4 5.14 9.34 -1.62
C PHE A 4 6.17 8.32 -1.14
N VAL A 5 6.81 8.56 -0.01
CA VAL A 5 7.78 7.64 0.61
C VAL A 5 7.27 7.29 2.00
N LEU A 6 6.66 6.12 2.17
CA LEU A 6 6.19 5.61 3.46
C LEU A 6 7.30 4.75 4.09
N SER A 7 7.76 5.09 5.30
CA SER A 7 8.79 4.32 6.01
C SER A 7 8.16 3.61 7.21
N ILE A 8 8.11 2.28 7.20
CA ILE A 8 7.55 1.46 8.29
C ILE A 8 8.70 0.77 9.01
N ALA A 9 8.84 0.97 10.33
CA ALA A 9 9.79 0.25 11.17
C ALA A 9 9.07 -0.92 11.87
N LEU A 10 9.50 -2.17 11.60
CA LEU A 10 9.03 -3.37 12.29
C LEU A 10 9.96 -3.70 13.47
N ALA A 11 9.41 -3.72 14.70
CA ALA A 11 10.09 -4.26 15.88
C ALA A 11 9.62 -5.71 16.12
N CYS A 12 10.56 -6.63 16.29
CA CYS A 12 10.31 -8.06 16.52
C CYS A 12 10.01 -8.37 18.00
N SER A 13 8.86 -9.01 18.26
CA SER A 13 8.55 -9.72 19.52
C SER A 13 7.75 -11.00 19.22
N ASN A 14 8.05 -12.10 19.94
CA ASN A 14 7.74 -13.50 19.62
C ASN A 14 6.26 -13.95 19.79
N LEU A 15 5.80 -14.74 18.80
CA LEU A 15 4.92 -15.94 18.78
C LEU A 15 3.41 -15.91 19.20
N VAL A 16 2.57 -16.14 18.17
CA VAL A 16 1.22 -16.76 18.10
C VAL A 16 0.00 -15.94 18.54
N ALA A 17 -0.12 -14.75 17.97
CA ALA A 17 -1.38 -14.31 17.37
C ALA A 17 -1.01 -13.78 15.98
N ALA A 18 -1.87 -13.91 14.97
CA ALA A 18 -1.67 -13.20 13.71
C ALA A 18 -1.42 -11.73 14.06
N SER A 19 -0.16 -11.28 13.96
CA SER A 19 0.25 -10.04 14.58
C SER A 19 -0.40 -8.92 13.78
N VAL A 20 -1.42 -8.30 14.39
CA VAL A 20 -2.03 -7.09 13.83
C VAL A 20 -1.06 -5.95 14.10
N GLN A 21 -0.48 -5.41 13.05
CA GLN A 21 0.40 -4.26 13.11
C GLN A 21 -0.40 -3.02 12.72
N SER A 22 -0.39 -2.00 13.58
CA SER A 22 -1.05 -0.71 13.33
C SER A 22 0.01 0.38 13.22
N PRO A 23 0.69 0.51 12.07
CA PRO A 23 1.80 1.45 11.93
C PRO A 23 1.33 2.90 12.06
N THR A 24 2.16 3.72 12.71
CA THR A 24 1.96 5.17 12.71
C THR A 24 2.23 5.72 11.30
N LEU A 25 1.29 6.51 10.78
CA LEU A 25 1.42 7.16 9.48
C LEU A 25 1.85 8.61 9.65
N THR A 26 2.89 9.00 8.93
CA THR A 26 3.36 10.37 8.86
C THR A 26 3.26 10.86 7.43
N SER A 27 2.57 11.98 7.21
CA SER A 27 2.52 12.59 5.88
C SER A 27 3.86 13.22 5.54
N CYS A 28 4.41 12.88 4.38
CA CYS A 28 5.63 13.50 3.86
C CYS A 28 5.38 14.78 3.05
N SER A 29 4.12 15.14 2.80
CA SER A 29 3.76 16.33 2.04
C SER A 29 2.62 17.13 2.68
N SER A 30 2.60 18.43 2.45
CA SER A 30 1.49 19.33 2.83
C SER A 30 0.29 19.24 1.87
N ALA A 31 0.46 18.64 0.70
CA ALA A 31 -0.62 18.40 -0.26
C ALA A 31 -1.63 17.37 0.30
N GLN A 32 -2.92 17.70 0.27
CA GLN A 32 -4.00 16.92 0.92
C GLN A 32 -4.96 16.23 -0.05
N SER A 33 -4.62 16.14 -1.34
CA SER A 33 -5.47 15.52 -2.36
C SER A 33 -5.80 14.05 -2.05
N VAL A 34 -4.91 13.37 -1.31
CA VAL A 34 -5.12 12.01 -0.79
C VAL A 34 -4.68 11.96 0.67
N LYS A 35 -5.54 11.40 1.54
CA LYS A 35 -5.22 11.13 2.94
C LYS A 35 -5.40 9.63 3.22
N LEU A 36 -4.44 9.05 3.93
CA LEU A 36 -4.49 7.67 4.41
C LEU A 36 -4.56 7.67 5.93
N SER A 37 -5.42 6.83 6.49
CA SER A 37 -5.56 6.67 7.94
C SER A 37 -5.98 5.23 8.30
N GLY A 38 -5.85 4.89 9.58
CA GLY A 38 -6.35 3.61 10.11
C GLY A 38 -5.73 2.38 9.46
N VAL A 39 -4.45 2.43 9.10
CA VAL A 39 -3.75 1.27 8.52
C VAL A 39 -3.61 0.18 9.57
N SER A 40 -4.05 -1.02 9.24
CA SER A 40 -3.80 -2.25 9.98
C SER A 40 -3.31 -3.33 9.03
N ILE A 41 -2.30 -4.08 9.44
CA ILE A 41 -1.68 -5.14 8.66
C ILE A 41 -1.81 -6.42 9.47
N THR A 42 -2.35 -7.48 8.87
CA THR A 42 -2.43 -8.80 9.49
C THR A 42 -1.74 -9.83 8.62
N ASP A 43 -1.33 -10.93 9.24
CA ASP A 43 -0.76 -12.09 8.55
C ASP A 43 0.46 -11.75 7.68
N ALA A 44 1.21 -10.72 8.07
CA ALA A 44 2.47 -10.31 7.44
C ALA A 44 3.60 -11.29 7.78
N GLN A 45 3.48 -12.51 7.24
CA GLN A 45 4.46 -13.57 7.34
C GLN A 45 4.81 -14.09 5.95
N ILE A 46 6.09 -14.28 5.69
CA ILE A 46 6.57 -14.87 4.43
C ILE A 46 5.91 -16.24 4.20
N GLY A 47 5.50 -16.50 2.96
CA GLY A 47 4.75 -17.69 2.56
C GLY A 47 3.24 -17.61 2.86
N LYS A 48 2.75 -16.50 3.42
CA LYS A 48 1.32 -16.27 3.67
C LYS A 48 0.78 -15.09 2.86
N THR A 49 -0.54 -15.02 2.78
CA THR A 49 -1.26 -13.86 2.27
C THR A 49 -1.38 -12.82 3.38
N MET A 50 -0.67 -11.71 3.23
CA MET A 50 -0.82 -10.53 4.07
C MET A 50 -2.12 -9.81 3.72
N LYS A 51 -2.80 -9.27 4.72
CA LYS A 51 -3.96 -8.41 4.56
C LYS A 51 -3.68 -7.02 5.11
N VAL A 52 -3.99 -5.98 4.33
CA VAL A 52 -3.82 -4.58 4.71
C VAL A 52 -5.17 -3.89 4.65
N ASN A 53 -5.66 -3.41 5.80
CA ASN A 53 -6.87 -2.59 5.85
C ASN A 53 -6.48 -1.13 6.07
N PHE A 54 -7.13 -0.21 5.37
CA PHE A 54 -6.88 1.23 5.53
C PHE A 54 -8.09 2.05 5.10
N SER A 55 -8.16 3.28 5.58
CA SER A 55 -9.08 4.29 5.07
C SER A 55 -8.34 5.25 4.14
N MET A 56 -8.93 5.54 2.99
CA MET A 56 -8.42 6.50 2.02
C MET A 56 -9.47 7.58 1.76
N ILE A 57 -9.04 8.84 1.76
CA ILE A 57 -9.86 9.99 1.39
C ILE A 57 -9.18 10.69 0.22
N ILE A 58 -9.84 10.72 -0.92
CA ILE A 58 -9.46 11.54 -2.08
C ILE A 58 -10.31 12.80 -2.04
N THR A 59 -9.68 13.96 -1.82
CA THR A 59 -10.40 15.24 -1.60
C THR A 59 -10.59 16.05 -2.89
N THR A 60 -9.79 15.75 -3.92
CA THR A 60 -9.81 16.44 -5.22
C THR A 60 -9.73 15.39 -6.34
N GLN A 61 -10.38 15.66 -7.48
CA GLN A 61 -10.33 14.75 -8.63
C GLN A 61 -8.88 14.48 -9.08
N LEU A 62 -8.52 13.21 -9.27
CA LEU A 62 -7.23 12.80 -9.83
C LEU A 62 -7.41 12.52 -11.32
N ALA A 63 -6.72 13.29 -12.17
CA ALA A 63 -6.88 13.22 -13.62
C ALA A 63 -5.92 12.22 -14.30
N SER A 64 -6.31 11.86 -15.53
CA SER A 64 -5.56 11.17 -16.60
C SER A 64 -5.03 9.76 -16.32
N SER A 65 -4.21 9.58 -15.29
CA SER A 65 -3.49 8.33 -15.04
C SER A 65 -2.67 8.39 -13.75
N PRO A 66 -3.29 8.53 -12.57
CA PRO A 66 -2.54 8.60 -11.32
C PRO A 66 -1.85 7.26 -11.03
N THR A 67 -0.67 7.34 -10.43
CA THR A 67 0.13 6.17 -10.03
C THR A 67 0.41 6.21 -8.53
N LEU A 68 0.33 5.04 -7.89
CA LEU A 68 0.74 4.86 -6.50
C LEU A 68 2.14 4.26 -6.47
N LYS A 69 3.11 4.99 -5.92
CA LYS A 69 4.44 4.46 -5.65
C LYS A 69 4.53 4.06 -4.18
N ILE A 70 4.86 2.80 -3.93
CA ILE A 70 5.19 2.27 -2.61
C ILE A 70 6.70 2.08 -2.54
N THR A 71 7.29 2.42 -1.40
CA THR A 71 8.70 2.16 -1.10
C THR A 71 8.76 1.54 0.27
N ILE A 72 9.36 0.36 0.37
CA ILE A 72 9.53 -0.39 1.60
C ILE A 72 11.02 -0.51 1.85
N LYS A 73 11.44 -0.23 3.08
CA LYS A 73 12.83 -0.36 3.50
C LYS A 73 12.91 -1.32 4.68
N THR A 74 13.99 -2.08 4.74
CA THR A 74 14.37 -2.86 5.92
C THR A 74 14.81 -1.93 7.04
N SER A 75 14.95 -2.46 8.25
CA SER A 75 15.50 -1.72 9.40
C SER A 75 16.95 -1.25 9.16
N SER A 76 17.71 -1.96 8.32
CA SER A 76 19.05 -1.54 7.87
C SER A 76 19.04 -0.43 6.81
N GLY A 77 17.85 -0.01 6.33
CA GLY A 77 17.69 1.03 5.33
C GLY A 77 17.72 0.53 3.87
N SER A 78 17.98 -0.77 3.65
CA SER A 78 17.95 -1.39 2.32
C SER A 78 16.54 -1.37 1.75
N THR A 79 16.40 -1.08 0.46
CA THR A 79 15.09 -1.07 -0.21
C THR A 79 14.67 -2.50 -0.53
N VAL A 80 13.46 -2.88 -0.13
CA VAL A 80 12.86 -4.17 -0.50
C VAL A 80 12.43 -4.09 -1.97
N PRO A 81 12.95 -4.94 -2.86
CA PRO A 81 12.66 -4.88 -4.30
C PRO A 81 11.19 -5.17 -4.58
N CYS A 82 10.72 -4.76 -5.77
CA CYS A 82 9.42 -5.15 -6.28
C CYS A 82 9.50 -6.56 -6.86
N ILE A 83 8.92 -7.54 -6.18
CA ILE A 83 8.89 -8.94 -6.60
C ILE A 83 7.43 -9.36 -6.66
N ASN A 84 6.98 -9.87 -7.82
CA ASN A 84 5.60 -10.30 -8.03
C ASN A 84 4.55 -9.23 -7.63
N ASN A 85 4.85 -7.96 -7.91
CA ASN A 85 4.04 -6.79 -7.54
C ASN A 85 3.92 -6.55 -6.03
N VAL A 86 4.84 -7.08 -5.22
CA VAL A 86 4.91 -6.82 -3.77
C VAL A 86 6.30 -6.25 -3.43
N GLY A 87 6.35 -5.27 -2.53
CA GLY A 87 7.58 -4.55 -2.18
C GLY A 87 7.56 -3.08 -2.61
N SER A 88 8.71 -2.55 -3.01
CA SER A 88 8.83 -1.17 -3.51
C SER A 88 8.40 -1.05 -4.97
N CYS A 89 7.09 -1.15 -5.21
CA CYS A 89 6.49 -1.16 -6.54
C CYS A 89 5.82 0.17 -6.91
N THR A 90 5.52 0.36 -8.20
CA THR A 90 4.64 1.43 -8.69
C THR A 90 3.44 0.79 -9.37
N TYR A 91 2.24 1.21 -8.97
CA TYR A 91 0.96 0.68 -9.43
C TYR A 91 0.19 1.74 -10.19
N LYS A 92 -0.45 1.35 -11.28
CA LYS A 92 -1.47 2.19 -11.91
C LYS A 92 -2.72 2.18 -11.04
N LEU A 93 -3.27 3.37 -10.77
CA LEU A 93 -4.57 3.46 -10.12
C LEU A 93 -5.71 3.37 -11.14
N CYS A 94 -5.47 3.62 -12.43
CA CYS A 94 -6.45 3.42 -13.51
C CYS A 94 -5.86 2.55 -14.62
N GLY A 95 -6.68 1.70 -15.25
CA GLY A 95 -6.25 0.83 -16.34
C GLY A 95 -5.16 -0.17 -15.95
N GLY A 96 -5.07 -0.51 -14.66
CA GLY A 96 -4.15 -1.52 -14.16
C GLY A 96 -4.60 -2.93 -14.52
N THR A 97 -3.65 -3.85 -14.65
CA THR A 97 -3.91 -5.23 -15.12
C THR A 97 -3.44 -6.28 -14.14
N THR A 98 -2.62 -5.90 -13.15
CA THR A 98 -2.21 -6.82 -12.08
C THR A 98 -3.31 -6.92 -11.01
N SER A 99 -3.33 -8.03 -10.26
CA SER A 99 -4.33 -8.23 -9.20
C SER A 99 -4.34 -7.09 -8.18
N LEU A 100 -3.16 -6.60 -7.75
CA LEU A 100 -3.06 -5.49 -6.81
C LEU A 100 -3.52 -4.15 -7.43
N GLU A 101 -3.21 -3.87 -8.69
CA GLU A 101 -3.74 -2.67 -9.34
C GLU A 101 -5.27 -2.72 -9.47
N GLN A 102 -5.84 -3.89 -9.73
CA GLN A 102 -7.28 -4.09 -9.79
C GLN A 102 -7.92 -3.91 -8.39
N GLU A 103 -7.30 -4.43 -7.33
CA GLU A 103 -7.73 -4.20 -5.94
C GLU A 103 -7.66 -2.72 -5.57
N PHE A 104 -6.54 -2.03 -5.85
CA PHE A 104 -6.43 -0.59 -5.63
C PHE A 104 -7.47 0.20 -6.43
N GLY A 105 -7.71 -0.19 -7.69
CA GLY A 105 -8.60 0.48 -8.62
C GLY A 105 -10.08 0.22 -8.41
N MET A 106 -10.44 -0.83 -7.67
CA MET A 106 -11.82 -1.29 -7.48
C MET A 106 -12.81 -0.16 -7.11
N PRO A 107 -12.48 0.79 -6.21
CA PRO A 107 -13.45 1.79 -5.77
C PRO A 107 -13.88 2.80 -6.84
N TRP A 108 -13.13 2.90 -7.94
CA TRP A 108 -13.47 3.72 -9.11
C TRP A 108 -13.48 2.87 -10.39
N ASN A 109 -13.77 1.56 -10.25
CA ASN A 109 -13.85 0.60 -11.35
C ASN A 109 -12.61 0.55 -12.24
N ASN A 110 -11.43 0.85 -11.69
CA ASN A 110 -10.17 0.92 -12.42
C ASN A 110 -10.21 1.90 -13.62
N GLN A 111 -11.12 2.88 -13.57
CA GLN A 111 -11.33 3.90 -14.59
C GLN A 111 -10.96 5.29 -14.10
N CYS A 112 -10.58 6.14 -15.04
CA CYS A 112 -10.24 7.53 -14.80
C CYS A 112 -11.27 8.44 -15.49
N PRO A 113 -11.51 9.67 -14.98
CA PRO A 113 -10.87 10.27 -13.80
C PRO A 113 -11.36 9.69 -12.47
N ILE A 114 -10.54 9.80 -11.41
CA ILE A 114 -10.93 9.39 -10.06
C ILE A 114 -11.56 10.58 -9.34
N ASN A 115 -12.86 10.51 -9.07
CA ASN A 115 -13.59 11.55 -8.35
C ASN A 115 -13.29 11.54 -6.84
N PRO A 116 -13.51 12.65 -6.12
CA PRO A 116 -13.40 12.67 -4.66
C PRO A 116 -14.24 11.57 -4.01
N ILE A 117 -13.64 10.82 -3.10
CA ILE A 117 -14.27 9.66 -2.45
C ILE A 117 -13.61 9.36 -1.10
N THR A 118 -14.39 8.84 -0.16
CA THR A 118 -13.90 8.24 1.09
C THR A 118 -14.20 6.76 1.06
N VAL A 119 -13.17 5.93 1.19
CA VAL A 119 -13.29 4.48 1.11
C VAL A 119 -12.52 3.79 2.23
N GLN A 120 -13.08 2.70 2.73
CA GLN A 120 -12.34 1.71 3.49
C GLN A 120 -11.94 0.61 2.53
N GLN A 121 -10.67 0.20 2.58
CA GLN A 121 -10.10 -0.79 1.69
C GLN A 121 -9.50 -1.92 2.50
N SER A 122 -9.53 -3.10 1.89
CA SER A 122 -8.93 -4.31 2.41
C SER A 122 -8.25 -5.01 1.25
N ILE A 123 -6.93 -4.95 1.22
CA ILE A 123 -6.10 -5.42 0.11
C ILE A 123 -5.28 -6.61 0.57
N THR A 124 -5.15 -7.59 -0.30
CA THR A 124 -4.38 -8.81 -0.01
C THR A 124 -3.16 -8.93 -0.91
N ALA A 125 -2.05 -9.36 -0.33
CA ALA A 125 -0.80 -9.56 -1.06
C ALA A 125 -0.12 -10.84 -0.59
N ASN A 126 0.28 -11.69 -1.53
CA ASN A 126 1.06 -12.88 -1.21
C ASN A 126 2.51 -12.50 -0.95
N LEU A 127 3.01 -12.80 0.25
CA LEU A 127 4.39 -12.56 0.61
C LEU A 127 5.26 -13.73 0.12
N ASP A 128 5.69 -13.65 -1.14
CA ASP A 128 6.55 -14.65 -1.76
C ASP A 128 7.84 -14.88 -0.96
N PRO A 129 8.29 -16.12 -0.73
CA PRO A 129 9.58 -16.43 -0.13
C PRO A 129 10.77 -15.71 -0.77
N SER A 130 10.69 -15.41 -2.06
CA SER A 130 11.70 -14.66 -2.83
C SER A 130 11.85 -13.20 -2.38
N ILE A 131 10.92 -12.68 -1.56
CA ILE A 131 10.99 -11.34 -0.94
C ILE A 131 12.01 -11.30 0.21
N GLN A 132 12.46 -12.46 0.72
CA GLN A 132 13.53 -12.52 1.71
C GLN A 132 14.85 -12.02 1.11
N LEU A 133 15.27 -10.82 1.51
CA LEU A 133 16.65 -10.34 1.44
C LEU A 133 17.31 -10.53 2.80
#